data_AF-A0A834FI51-F1
#
_entry.id   AF-A0A834FI51-F1
#
_cell.length_a   1.000
_cell.length_b   1.000
_cell.length_c   1.000
_cell.angle_alpha   90.00
_cell.angle_beta   90.00
_cell.angle_gamma   90.00
#
_symmetry.space_group_name_H-M   'P 1'
#
loop_
_entity.id
_entity.type
_entity.pdbx_description
1 polymer ?
#
loop_
_entity_poly.entity_id
_entity_poly.type
_entity_poly.pdbx_seq_one_letter_code
_entity_poly.pdbx_strand_id
1 'polypeptide(L)'
;MSTKPPQVVPRKHSGVRVTPKEQPVDGLGIHSEAGRENGLNRESDDTTHVNAEREVEILNHCFEDVEKFMARLQQAAEAQSILNQRAKKKSRSTKKGSKDSDFLTMKACPPTEEEFISIFQKIKYSLCLLHRLQASIAQPPASELLHHIFLPLKLIVNTTGGTALAESVASPGMTKGAVAMLQNNLTGESKELWTSLGTNWTFPLFGPE
;
A
#
# COMPACT_ATOMS: atom_id res chain seq x y z
N MET A 1 -0.90 -36.96 27.08
CA MET A 1 -1.09 -36.56 25.67
C MET A 1 -0.89 -35.04 25.61
N SER A 2 0.33 -34.56 25.32
CA SER A 2 0.67 -33.13 25.33
C SER A 2 0.64 -32.60 23.89
N THR A 3 -0.44 -31.92 23.51
CA THR A 3 -0.58 -31.33 22.17
C THR A 3 0.06 -29.94 22.17
N LYS A 4 1.24 -29.83 21.55
CA LYS A 4 1.89 -28.53 21.29
C LYS A 4 0.98 -27.67 20.40
N PRO A 5 0.80 -26.37 20.69
CA PRO A 5 0.10 -25.47 19.80
C PRO A 5 0.86 -25.28 18.48
N PRO A 6 0.16 -25.02 17.35
CA PRO A 6 0.79 -24.88 16.05
C PRO A 6 1.69 -23.64 16.00
N GLN A 7 2.91 -23.83 15.50
CA GLN A 7 3.84 -22.73 15.25
C GLN A 7 3.31 -21.86 14.11
N VAL A 8 3.14 -20.56 14.36
CA VAL A 8 2.86 -19.56 13.33
C VAL A 8 4.17 -19.32 12.58
N VAL A 9 4.27 -19.88 11.39
CA VAL A 9 5.36 -19.58 10.45
C VAL A 9 5.21 -18.12 10.02
N PRO A 10 6.25 -17.27 10.12
CA PRO A 10 6.21 -15.92 9.58
C PRO A 10 5.83 -15.96 8.10
N ARG A 11 4.74 -15.28 7.73
CA ARG A 11 4.38 -15.09 6.33
C ARG A 11 5.53 -14.33 5.67
N LYS A 12 6.13 -14.93 4.64
CA LYS A 12 7.11 -14.24 3.80
C LYS A 12 6.41 -13.02 3.19
N HIS A 13 6.97 -11.84 3.41
CA HIS A 13 6.51 -10.60 2.78
C HIS A 13 6.66 -10.77 1.27
N SER A 14 5.55 -10.67 0.53
CA SER A 14 5.59 -10.59 -0.93
C SER A 14 6.01 -9.18 -1.31
N GLY A 15 7.31 -8.90 -1.16
CA GLY A 15 7.90 -7.63 -1.58
C GLY A 15 7.92 -7.56 -3.11
N VAL A 16 7.60 -6.38 -3.65
CA VAL A 16 7.76 -6.09 -5.08
C VAL A 16 9.23 -6.22 -5.45
N ARG A 17 9.53 -6.95 -6.52
CA ARG A 17 10.91 -7.17 -6.98
C ARG A 17 11.13 -6.56 -8.37
N VAL A 18 12.26 -5.87 -8.52
CA VAL A 18 12.76 -5.39 -9.83
C VAL A 18 13.25 -6.57 -10.68
N THR A 19 13.12 -6.45 -12.01
CA THR A 19 13.77 -7.39 -12.94
C THR A 19 15.28 -7.21 -12.87
N PRO A 20 16.08 -8.25 -12.56
CA PRO A 20 17.51 -8.20 -12.81
C PRO A 20 17.72 -8.18 -14.34
N LYS A 21 18.52 -7.26 -14.88
CA LYS A 21 19.07 -7.46 -16.23
C LYS A 21 19.99 -8.68 -16.17
N GLU A 22 19.62 -9.76 -16.87
CA GLU A 22 20.57 -10.83 -17.17
C GLU A 22 21.72 -10.24 -17.99
N GLN A 23 22.92 -10.21 -17.40
CA GLN A 23 24.14 -10.02 -18.18
C GLN A 23 24.35 -11.26 -19.04
N PRO A 24 24.55 -11.13 -20.36
CA PRO A 24 25.06 -12.25 -21.15
C PRO A 24 26.44 -12.61 -20.62
N VAL A 25 26.59 -13.86 -20.20
CA VAL A 25 27.88 -14.47 -19.92
C VAL A 25 28.61 -14.68 -21.24
N ASP A 26 29.32 -13.66 -21.73
CA ASP A 26 30.19 -13.81 -22.89
C ASP A 26 31.55 -14.42 -22.48
N GLY A 27 31.78 -15.62 -23.03
CA GLY A 27 33.04 -16.33 -22.96
C GLY A 27 34.17 -15.65 -23.75
N LEU A 28 35.41 -16.04 -23.40
CA LEU A 28 36.70 -15.55 -23.89
C LEU A 28 36.81 -15.17 -25.38
N GLY A 29 37.51 -14.04 -25.65
CA GLY A 29 38.04 -13.67 -26.97
C GLY A 29 39.02 -12.48 -26.93
N ILE A 30 40.16 -12.62 -27.60
CA ILE A 30 41.42 -11.83 -27.59
C ILE A 30 41.38 -10.59 -28.53
N HIS A 31 41.79 -9.41 -28.01
CA HIS A 31 42.51 -8.25 -28.58
C HIS A 31 42.01 -7.41 -29.81
N SER A 32 42.08 -6.08 -29.59
CA SER A 32 42.50 -4.95 -30.47
C SER A 32 41.47 -4.00 -31.14
N GLU A 33 41.57 -2.75 -30.66
CA GLU A 33 41.42 -1.42 -31.29
C GLU A 33 40.05 -0.82 -31.73
N ALA A 34 39.70 0.24 -30.99
CA ALA A 34 39.27 1.57 -31.44
C ALA A 34 38.05 1.71 -32.36
N GLY A 35 36.89 1.90 -31.72
CA GLY A 35 35.74 2.58 -32.31
C GLY A 35 35.03 3.39 -31.22
N ARG A 36 35.16 4.72 -31.28
CA ARG A 36 34.45 5.66 -30.41
C ARG A 36 32.96 5.65 -30.76
N GLU A 37 32.09 5.29 -29.83
CA GLU A 37 30.78 5.95 -29.65
C GLU A 37 30.10 5.54 -28.33
N ASN A 38 29.40 6.51 -27.73
CA ASN A 38 28.33 6.37 -26.73
C ASN A 38 28.68 6.01 -25.27
N GLY A 39 29.43 6.90 -24.61
CA GLY A 39 29.56 6.94 -23.14
C GLY A 39 28.35 7.56 -22.40
N LEU A 40 27.37 8.15 -23.10
CA LEU A 40 26.25 8.86 -22.46
C LEU A 40 25.05 7.96 -22.11
N ASN A 41 24.97 6.75 -22.67
CA ASN A 41 23.79 5.88 -22.51
C ASN A 41 23.89 4.94 -21.29
N ARG A 42 25.10 4.65 -20.79
CA ARG A 42 25.31 3.80 -19.60
C ARG A 42 25.00 4.53 -18.29
N GLU A 43 25.42 5.79 -18.15
CA GLU A 43 25.13 6.58 -16.94
C GLU A 43 23.65 6.94 -16.79
N SER A 44 22.95 7.21 -17.90
CA SER A 44 21.51 7.47 -17.88
C SER A 44 20.72 6.22 -17.48
N ASP A 45 21.07 5.05 -18.02
CA ASP A 45 20.41 3.77 -17.73
C ASP A 45 20.67 3.34 -16.28
N ASP A 46 21.91 3.47 -15.78
CA ASP A 46 22.24 3.22 -14.37
C ASP A 46 21.51 4.18 -13.42
N THR A 47 21.43 5.47 -13.77
CA THR A 47 20.70 6.45 -12.95
C THR A 47 19.20 6.15 -12.92
N THR A 48 18.61 5.75 -14.05
CA THR A 48 17.20 5.34 -14.10
C THR A 48 16.93 4.05 -13.33
N HIS A 49 17.86 3.09 -13.37
CA HIS A 49 17.76 1.85 -12.62
C HIS A 49 17.85 2.08 -11.10
N VAL A 50 18.83 2.86 -10.64
CA VAL A 50 18.96 3.24 -9.22
C VAL A 50 17.74 4.04 -8.75
N ASN A 51 17.13 4.86 -9.61
CA ASN A 51 15.88 5.54 -9.29
C ASN A 51 14.71 4.57 -9.16
N ALA A 52 14.60 3.58 -10.06
CA ALA A 52 13.55 2.55 -9.99
C ALA A 52 13.70 1.66 -8.74
N GLU A 53 14.92 1.28 -8.35
CA GLU A 53 15.17 0.54 -7.12
C GLU A 53 14.69 1.32 -5.88
N ARG A 54 15.06 2.60 -5.79
CA ARG A 54 14.60 3.48 -4.70
C ARG A 54 13.08 3.63 -4.69
N GLU A 55 12.46 3.78 -5.85
CA GLU A 55 11.00 3.87 -5.97
C GLU A 55 10.30 2.58 -5.53
N VAL A 56 10.87 1.41 -5.82
CA VAL A 56 10.36 0.11 -5.35
C VAL A 56 10.49 -0.02 -3.83
N GLU A 57 11.60 0.41 -3.24
CA GLU A 57 11.76 0.45 -1.78
C GLU A 57 10.69 1.34 -1.12
N ILE A 58 10.45 2.52 -1.68
CA ILE A 58 9.43 3.44 -1.20
C ILE A 58 8.03 2.84 -1.36
N LEU A 59 7.74 2.18 -2.49
CA LEU A 59 6.46 1.51 -2.73
C LEU A 59 6.20 0.41 -1.68
N ASN A 60 7.21 -0.43 -1.44
CA ASN A 60 7.15 -1.49 -0.43
C ASN A 60 6.92 -0.91 0.98
N HIS A 61 7.60 0.18 1.33
CA HIS A 61 7.37 0.86 2.61
C HIS A 61 5.94 1.41 2.74
N CYS A 62 5.38 1.97 1.66
CA CYS A 62 3.98 2.40 1.65
C CYS A 62 3.02 1.23 1.88
N PHE A 63 3.27 0.08 1.26
CA PHE A 63 2.46 -1.13 1.48
C PHE A 63 2.56 -1.63 2.92
N GLU A 64 3.75 -1.69 3.50
CA GLU A 64 3.91 -2.07 4.90
C GLU A 64 3.15 -1.15 5.85
N ASP A 65 3.16 0.15 5.60
CA ASP A 65 2.44 1.11 6.45
C ASP A 65 0.93 0.95 6.33
N VAL A 66 0.41 0.70 5.12
CA VAL A 66 -0.99 0.35 4.89
C VAL A 66 -1.34 -0.95 5.63
N GLU A 67 -0.53 -2.00 5.52
CA GLU A 67 -0.75 -3.28 6.22
C GLU A 67 -0.73 -3.12 7.75
N LYS A 68 0.25 -2.38 8.29
CA LYS A 68 0.35 -2.09 9.74
C LYS A 68 -0.89 -1.34 10.22
N PHE A 69 -1.35 -0.36 9.46
CA PHE A 69 -2.58 0.36 9.77
C PHE A 69 -3.79 -0.56 9.76
N MET A 70 -3.94 -1.39 8.73
CA MET A 70 -5.04 -2.34 8.60
C MET A 70 -5.06 -3.35 9.75
N ALA A 71 -3.90 -3.85 10.16
CA ALA A 71 -3.77 -4.73 11.32
C ALA A 71 -4.18 -4.03 12.63
N ARG A 72 -3.79 -2.76 12.82
CA ARG A 72 -4.21 -1.95 13.98
C ARG A 72 -5.72 -1.68 13.96
N LEU A 73 -6.27 -1.36 12.79
CA LEU A 73 -7.69 -1.12 12.60
C LEU A 73 -8.52 -2.36 12.96
N GLN A 74 -8.09 -3.54 12.50
CA GLN A 74 -8.71 -4.81 12.85
C GLN A 74 -8.66 -5.10 14.35
N GLN A 75 -7.50 -4.88 14.99
CA GLN A 75 -7.35 -5.07 16.45
C GLN A 75 -8.26 -4.12 17.25
N ALA A 76 -8.38 -2.87 16.83
CA ALA A 76 -9.28 -1.90 17.47
C ALA A 76 -10.75 -2.34 17.36
N ALA A 77 -11.17 -2.81 16.18
CA ALA A 77 -12.52 -3.33 15.96
C ALA A 77 -12.83 -4.56 16.83
N GLU A 78 -11.89 -5.50 16.96
CA GLU A 78 -12.03 -6.68 17.81
C GLU A 78 -12.09 -6.32 19.30
N ALA A 79 -11.23 -5.40 19.75
CA ALA A 79 -11.25 -4.92 21.13
C ALA A 79 -12.60 -4.26 21.47
N GLN A 80 -13.13 -3.43 20.57
CA GLN A 80 -14.45 -2.80 20.71
C GLN A 80 -15.58 -3.84 20.77
N SER A 81 -15.54 -4.88 19.93
CA SER A 81 -16.52 -5.97 19.95
C SER A 81 -16.53 -6.72 21.29
N ILE A 82 -15.35 -7.05 21.84
CA ILE A 82 -15.22 -7.72 23.14
C ILE A 82 -15.74 -6.83 24.28
N LEU A 83 -15.42 -5.54 24.26
CA LEU A 83 -15.92 -4.58 25.26
C LEU A 83 -17.46 -4.50 25.20
N ASN A 84 -18.05 -4.41 24.00
CA ASN A 84 -19.49 -4.38 23.80
C ASN A 84 -20.19 -5.67 24.30
N GLN A 85 -19.59 -6.84 24.07
CA GLN A 85 -20.12 -8.10 24.60
C GLN A 85 -20.07 -8.16 26.14
N ARG A 86 -18.98 -7.66 26.75
CA ARG A 86 -18.84 -7.60 28.21
C ARG A 86 -19.82 -6.60 28.84
N ALA A 87 -20.04 -5.45 28.22
CA ALA A 87 -21.03 -4.46 28.66
C ALA A 87 -22.45 -5.05 28.66
N LYS A 88 -22.83 -5.78 27.60
CA LYS A 88 -24.13 -6.48 27.50
C LYS A 88 -24.30 -7.62 28.50
N LYS A 89 -23.20 -8.26 28.96
CA LYS A 89 -23.26 -9.27 30.04
C LYS A 89 -23.34 -8.64 31.43
N LYS A 90 -22.70 -7.48 31.64
CA LYS A 90 -22.76 -6.74 32.92
C LYS A 90 -24.12 -6.09 33.19
N SER A 91 -24.92 -5.74 32.16
CA SER A 91 -26.28 -5.22 32.37
C SER A 91 -27.27 -6.25 32.96
N ARG A 92 -26.87 -7.52 33.09
CA ARG A 92 -27.63 -8.59 33.78
C ARG A 92 -27.12 -8.93 35.19
N SER A 93 -26.04 -8.32 35.69
CA SER A 93 -25.48 -8.65 37.01
C SER A 93 -24.87 -7.43 37.70
N THR A 94 -25.51 -6.98 38.78
CA THR A 94 -25.08 -5.87 39.62
C THR A 94 -23.78 -6.20 40.39
N LYS A 95 -22.87 -5.22 40.43
CA LYS A 95 -21.67 -5.04 41.30
C LYS A 95 -20.33 -5.70 40.91
N LYS A 96 -19.32 -4.81 40.91
CA LYS A 96 -17.92 -4.93 41.40
C LYS A 96 -16.80 -5.00 40.35
N GLY A 97 -15.82 -4.10 40.50
CA GLY A 97 -14.47 -4.17 39.92
C GLY A 97 -14.18 -3.15 38.81
N SER A 98 -13.58 -2.01 39.20
CA SER A 98 -13.32 -0.80 38.38
C SER A 98 -11.81 -0.51 38.21
N LYS A 99 -10.98 -1.53 37.97
CA LYS A 99 -9.54 -1.32 37.68
C LYS A 99 -9.06 -2.06 36.42
N ASP A 100 -9.56 -3.25 36.14
CA ASP A 100 -9.22 -3.99 34.89
C ASP A 100 -9.97 -3.49 33.64
N SER A 101 -11.02 -2.68 33.82
CA SER A 101 -11.71 -2.05 32.69
C SER A 101 -10.87 -0.96 32.03
N ASP A 102 -10.01 -0.30 32.81
CA ASP A 102 -9.26 0.90 32.40
C ASP A 102 -8.07 0.57 31.47
N PHE A 103 -7.43 -0.58 31.66
CA PHE A 103 -6.34 -1.00 30.80
C PHE A 103 -6.83 -1.54 29.44
N LEU A 104 -8.05 -2.07 29.39
CA LEU A 104 -8.65 -2.61 28.17
C LEU A 104 -9.33 -1.53 27.31
N THR A 105 -9.85 -0.47 27.93
CA THR A 105 -10.34 0.72 27.20
C THR A 105 -9.20 1.48 26.53
N MET A 106 -8.01 1.54 27.14
CA MET A 106 -6.82 2.16 26.55
C MET A 106 -6.33 1.51 25.24
N LYS A 107 -6.61 0.22 25.02
CA LYS A 107 -6.19 -0.51 23.80
C LYS A 107 -7.22 -0.43 22.66
N ALA A 108 -8.38 0.18 22.90
CA ALA A 108 -9.48 0.20 21.95
C ALA A 108 -9.65 1.57 21.25
N CYS A 109 -8.61 2.42 21.24
CA CYS A 109 -8.68 3.69 20.52
C CYS A 109 -8.80 3.41 19.01
N PRO A 110 -9.90 3.84 18.36
CA PRO A 110 -9.98 3.80 16.91
C PRO A 110 -8.87 4.70 16.33
N PRO A 111 -8.37 4.40 15.11
CA PRO A 111 -7.41 5.28 14.47
C PRO A 111 -7.97 6.70 14.35
N THR A 112 -7.10 7.68 14.50
CA THR A 112 -7.47 9.09 14.36
C THR A 112 -7.73 9.44 12.90
N GLU A 113 -8.49 10.50 12.64
CA GLU A 113 -8.76 10.98 11.29
C GLU A 113 -7.47 11.30 10.51
N GLU A 114 -6.47 11.86 11.20
CA GLU A 114 -5.14 12.14 10.62
C GLU A 114 -4.43 10.87 10.15
N GLU A 115 -4.56 9.76 10.89
CA GLU A 115 -4.01 8.47 10.47
C GLU A 115 -4.72 7.96 9.20
N PHE A 116 -6.04 8.09 9.12
CA PHE A 116 -6.78 7.75 7.89
C PHE A 116 -6.31 8.57 6.69
N ILE A 117 -6.17 9.89 6.87
CA ILE A 117 -5.65 10.79 5.83
C ILE A 117 -4.25 10.33 5.39
N SER A 118 -3.34 10.10 6.33
CA SER A 118 -1.97 9.63 6.02
C SER A 118 -1.96 8.34 5.22
N ILE A 119 -2.87 7.41 5.49
CA ILE A 119 -2.96 6.16 4.74
C ILE A 119 -3.56 6.38 3.34
N PHE A 120 -4.57 7.23 3.19
CA PHE A 120 -5.04 7.63 1.86
C PHE A 120 -3.91 8.28 1.04
N GLN A 121 -3.09 9.13 1.66
CA GLN A 121 -1.94 9.75 1.02
C GLN A 121 -0.92 8.71 0.54
N LYS A 122 -0.59 7.72 1.39
CA LYS A 122 0.30 6.61 1.02
C LYS A 122 -0.27 5.79 -0.13
N ILE A 123 -1.57 5.49 -0.13
CA ILE A 123 -2.25 4.80 -1.22
C ILE A 123 -2.15 5.61 -2.53
N LYS A 124 -2.46 6.91 -2.52
CA LYS A 124 -2.32 7.78 -3.70
C LYS A 124 -0.89 7.76 -4.23
N TYR A 125 0.07 7.86 -3.33
CA TYR A 125 1.49 7.84 -3.70
C TYR A 125 1.91 6.50 -4.30
N SER A 126 1.48 5.38 -3.72
CA SER A 126 1.70 4.04 -4.27
C SER A 126 1.16 3.90 -5.69
N LEU A 127 -0.01 4.46 -6.00
CA LEU A 127 -0.56 4.46 -7.36
C LEU A 127 0.29 5.27 -8.34
N CYS A 128 0.84 6.40 -7.89
CA CYS A 128 1.74 7.23 -8.69
C CYS A 128 3.08 6.54 -8.97
N LEU A 129 3.66 5.88 -7.96
CA LEU A 129 4.89 5.09 -8.10
C LEU A 129 4.67 3.87 -8.98
N LEU A 130 3.54 3.16 -8.82
CA LEU A 130 3.22 1.97 -9.59
C LEU A 130 3.19 2.25 -11.10
N HIS A 131 2.65 3.40 -11.50
CA HIS A 131 2.69 3.81 -12.91
C HIS A 131 4.12 4.02 -13.43
N ARG A 132 4.98 4.71 -12.66
CA ARG A 132 6.39 4.94 -13.05
C ARG A 132 7.18 3.64 -13.15
N LEU A 133 6.90 2.73 -12.22
CA LEU A 133 7.56 1.44 -12.10
C LEU A 133 6.95 0.34 -12.99
N GLN A 134 5.90 0.65 -13.76
CA GLN A 134 5.15 -0.34 -14.52
C GLN A 134 6.04 -1.13 -15.50
N ALA A 135 7.12 -0.53 -16.01
CA ALA A 135 8.08 -1.19 -16.90
C ALA A 135 9.26 -1.88 -16.17
N SER A 136 9.43 -1.66 -14.87
CA SER A 136 10.58 -2.14 -14.08
C SER A 136 10.23 -3.24 -13.08
N ILE A 137 8.94 -3.42 -12.75
CA ILE A 137 8.47 -4.45 -11.82
C ILE A 137 8.38 -5.79 -12.53
N ALA A 138 9.10 -6.79 -12.02
CA ALA A 138 9.08 -8.15 -12.54
C ALA A 138 7.85 -8.92 -12.07
N GLN A 139 7.56 -8.83 -10.76
CA GLN A 139 6.54 -9.58 -10.05
C GLN A 139 6.17 -8.88 -8.72
N PRO A 140 4.89 -8.88 -8.32
CA PRO A 140 3.71 -9.26 -9.10
C PRO A 140 3.36 -8.22 -10.19
N PRO A 141 2.56 -8.56 -11.22
CA PRO A 141 2.20 -7.63 -12.28
C PRO A 141 1.42 -6.43 -11.74
N ALA A 142 1.51 -5.29 -12.43
CA ALA A 142 0.87 -4.04 -11.99
C ALA A 142 -0.64 -4.19 -11.75
N SER A 143 -1.34 -5.04 -12.51
CA SER A 143 -2.77 -5.34 -12.33
C SER A 143 -3.08 -6.02 -10.98
N GLU A 144 -2.23 -6.93 -10.53
CA GLU A 144 -2.36 -7.60 -9.23
C GLU A 144 -2.04 -6.63 -8.09
N LEU A 145 -1.01 -5.79 -8.25
CA LEU A 145 -0.70 -4.72 -7.30
C LEU A 145 -1.84 -3.72 -7.14
N LEU A 146 -2.51 -3.36 -8.24
CA LEU A 146 -3.72 -2.54 -8.17
C LEU A 146 -4.79 -3.22 -7.33
N HIS A 147 -5.04 -4.53 -7.51
CA HIS A 147 -5.99 -5.24 -6.68
C HIS A 147 -5.62 -5.19 -5.20
N HIS A 148 -4.34 -5.40 -4.86
CA HIS A 148 -3.83 -5.33 -3.49
C HIS A 148 -3.93 -3.92 -2.87
N ILE A 149 -3.91 -2.87 -3.67
CA ILE A 149 -4.12 -1.48 -3.21
C ILE A 149 -5.61 -1.18 -3.01
N PHE A 150 -6.47 -1.67 -3.90
CA PHE A 150 -7.90 -1.37 -3.88
C PHE A 150 -8.66 -2.12 -2.77
N LEU A 151 -8.18 -3.29 -2.34
CA LEU A 151 -8.72 -4.01 -1.19
C LEU A 151 -8.69 -3.20 0.12
N PRO A 152 -7.53 -2.72 0.61
CA PRO A 152 -7.47 -1.88 1.81
C PRO A 152 -8.17 -0.54 1.58
N LEU A 153 -8.07 0.07 0.40
CA LEU A 153 -8.78 1.31 0.08
C LEU A 153 -10.29 1.18 0.31
N LYS A 154 -10.91 0.12 -0.21
CA LYS A 154 -12.35 -0.17 -0.02
C LYS A 154 -12.70 -0.34 1.45
N LEU A 155 -11.89 -1.08 2.22
CA LEU A 155 -12.16 -1.30 3.63
C LEU A 155 -12.08 0.01 4.42
N ILE A 156 -11.08 0.84 4.13
CA ILE A 156 -10.85 2.10 4.83
C ILE A 156 -12.02 3.06 4.57
N VAL A 157 -12.44 3.22 3.31
CA VAL A 157 -13.61 4.04 2.92
C VAL A 157 -14.88 3.58 3.64
N ASN A 158 -15.10 2.27 3.74
CA ASN A 158 -16.26 1.74 4.46
C ASN A 158 -16.18 2.03 5.96
N THR A 159 -14.98 1.98 6.54
CA THR A 159 -14.73 2.24 7.97
C THR A 159 -14.93 3.72 8.31
N THR A 160 -14.57 4.63 7.40
CA THR A 160 -14.76 6.08 7.57
C THR A 160 -16.20 6.54 7.31
N GLY A 161 -17.11 5.62 6.99
CA GLY A 161 -18.53 5.92 6.75
C GLY A 161 -18.82 6.49 5.36
N GLY A 162 -17.91 6.34 4.40
CA GLY A 162 -18.05 6.83 3.03
C GLY A 162 -16.79 7.48 2.47
N THR A 163 -16.91 8.05 1.27
CA THR A 163 -15.79 8.58 0.49
C THR A 163 -15.38 10.00 0.87
N ALA A 164 -16.19 10.72 1.66
CA ALA A 164 -15.98 12.15 1.95
C ALA A 164 -14.58 12.46 2.52
N LEU A 165 -14.07 11.63 3.43
CA LEU A 165 -12.73 11.81 3.97
C LEU A 165 -11.66 11.58 2.90
N ALA A 166 -11.78 10.51 2.13
CA ALA A 166 -10.85 10.21 1.03
C ALA A 166 -10.86 11.31 -0.04
N GLU A 167 -12.04 11.83 -0.38
CA GLU A 167 -12.22 12.92 -1.35
C GLU A 167 -11.49 14.20 -0.93
N SER A 168 -11.45 14.50 0.37
CA SER A 168 -10.73 15.68 0.90
C SER A 168 -9.20 15.61 0.75
N VAL A 169 -8.64 14.42 0.48
CA VAL A 169 -7.19 14.19 0.40
C VAL A 169 -6.63 14.68 -0.93
N ALA A 170 -6.28 15.96 -0.99
CA ALA A 170 -5.72 16.59 -2.19
C ALA A 170 -4.25 16.20 -2.46
N SER A 171 -3.44 16.09 -1.41
CA SER A 171 -2.02 15.71 -1.50
C SER A 171 -1.83 14.22 -1.24
N PRO A 172 -0.85 13.53 -1.86
CA PRO A 172 -0.14 13.97 -3.04
C PRO A 172 -1.10 14.07 -4.24
N GLY A 173 -0.82 14.96 -5.17
CA GLY A 173 -1.58 15.07 -6.41
C GLY A 173 -1.42 13.80 -7.26
N MET A 174 -2.49 13.37 -7.94
CA MET A 174 -2.41 12.28 -8.90
C MET A 174 -1.61 12.72 -10.13
N THR A 175 -0.74 11.85 -10.64
CA THR A 175 -0.04 12.10 -11.92
C THR A 175 -0.93 11.73 -13.10
N LYS A 176 -0.71 12.37 -14.26
CA LYS A 176 -1.46 12.08 -15.50
C LYS A 176 -1.39 10.60 -15.88
N GLY A 177 -0.19 10.05 -15.82
CA GLY A 177 0.05 8.65 -16.14
C GLY A 177 -0.60 7.69 -15.16
N ALA A 178 -0.62 8.00 -13.86
CA ALA A 178 -1.35 7.18 -12.88
C ALA A 178 -2.86 7.19 -13.12
N VAL A 179 -3.45 8.35 -13.42
CA VAL A 179 -4.87 8.45 -13.79
C VAL A 179 -5.17 7.62 -15.04
N ALA A 180 -4.37 7.74 -16.09
CA ALA A 180 -4.55 6.96 -17.32
C ALA A 180 -4.39 5.45 -17.08
N MET A 181 -3.41 5.03 -16.27
CA MET A 181 -3.22 3.64 -15.87
C MET A 181 -4.47 3.10 -15.17
N LEU A 182 -5.04 3.85 -14.23
CA LEU A 182 -6.25 3.44 -13.50
C LEU A 182 -7.47 3.35 -14.41
N GLN A 183 -7.63 4.30 -15.34
CA GLN A 183 -8.74 4.28 -16.31
C GLN A 183 -8.73 3.01 -17.18
N ASN A 184 -7.53 2.57 -17.57
CA ASN A 184 -7.32 1.44 -18.46
C ASN A 184 -7.34 0.07 -17.76
N ASN A 185 -6.88 0.01 -16.51
CA ASN A 185 -6.69 -1.27 -15.79
C ASN A 185 -7.79 -1.58 -14.77
N LEU A 186 -8.50 -0.59 -14.24
CA LEU A 186 -9.56 -0.85 -13.26
C LEU A 186 -10.85 -1.33 -13.94
N THR A 187 -11.50 -2.32 -13.33
CA THR A 187 -12.77 -2.90 -13.81
C THR A 187 -13.77 -3.09 -12.67
N GLY A 188 -15.07 -3.07 -12.99
CA GLY A 188 -16.17 -3.36 -12.05
C GLY A 188 -16.13 -2.46 -10.81
N GLU A 189 -16.28 -3.07 -9.63
CA GLU A 189 -16.36 -2.37 -8.35
C GLU A 189 -15.16 -1.48 -8.04
N SER A 190 -13.95 -1.86 -8.48
CA SER A 190 -12.74 -1.06 -8.20
C SER A 190 -12.76 0.26 -8.97
N LYS A 191 -13.29 0.26 -10.19
CA LYS A 191 -13.44 1.47 -11.01
C LYS A 191 -14.55 2.38 -10.48
N GLU A 192 -15.65 1.79 -10.02
CA GLU A 192 -16.74 2.53 -9.37
C GLU A 192 -16.25 3.21 -8.09
N LEU A 193 -15.54 2.45 -7.24
CA LEU A 193 -14.91 2.99 -6.04
C LEU A 193 -13.99 4.16 -6.39
N TRP A 194 -13.04 3.97 -7.31
CA TRP A 194 -12.12 5.04 -7.71
C TRP A 194 -12.85 6.31 -8.19
N THR A 195 -13.89 6.15 -9.01
CA THR A 195 -14.69 7.28 -9.52
C THR A 195 -15.42 8.00 -8.39
N SER A 196 -15.89 7.26 -7.38
CA SER A 196 -16.60 7.81 -6.23
C SER A 196 -15.72 8.60 -5.23
N LEU A 197 -14.38 8.52 -5.37
CA LEU A 197 -13.43 9.28 -4.55
C LEU A 197 -13.27 10.74 -5.00
N GLY A 198 -13.90 11.13 -6.10
CA GLY A 198 -13.95 12.51 -6.55
C GLY A 198 -12.69 13.00 -7.28
N THR A 199 -12.60 14.33 -7.42
CA THR A 199 -11.67 14.96 -8.38
C THR A 199 -10.20 14.83 -7.97
N ASN A 200 -9.92 14.85 -6.67
CA ASN A 200 -8.56 14.70 -6.13
C ASN A 200 -7.91 13.34 -6.45
N TRP A 201 -8.69 12.36 -6.90
CA TRP A 201 -8.25 11.02 -7.27
C TRP A 201 -8.39 10.72 -8.77
N THR A 202 -9.34 11.36 -9.43
CA THR A 202 -9.69 11.11 -10.84
C THR A 202 -9.09 12.12 -11.81
N PHE A 203 -8.65 13.28 -11.32
CA PHE A 203 -7.99 14.30 -12.13
C PHE A 203 -6.54 14.48 -11.68
N PRO A 204 -5.61 14.66 -12.64
CA PRO A 204 -4.24 14.95 -12.31
C PRO A 204 -4.11 16.35 -11.72
N LEU A 205 -3.42 16.47 -10.58
CA LEU A 205 -3.13 17.75 -9.95
C LEU A 205 -1.64 18.04 -10.21
N PHE A 206 -1.37 19.01 -11.09
CA PHE A 206 -0.07 19.50 -11.63
C PHE A 206 0.36 19.01 -13.04
N GLY A 207 1.00 19.96 -13.76
CA GLY A 207 1.25 20.10 -15.21
C GLY A 207 2.30 19.17 -15.85
N PRO A 208 2.91 19.56 -17.01
CA PRO A 208 3.35 18.64 -18.08
C PRO A 208 4.45 17.65 -17.67
N GLU A 209 4.45 16.51 -18.36
CA GLU A 209 5.44 15.41 -18.26
C GLU A 209 6.88 15.91 -18.45
#